data_AF-A0A4T0UUP9-F1
#
_entry.id   AF-A0A4T0UUP9-F1
#
_cell.length_a   1.000
_cell.length_b   1.000
_cell.length_c   1.000
_cell.angle_alpha   90.00
_cell.angle_beta   90.00
_cell.angle_gamma   90.00
#
_symmetry.space_group_name_H-M   'P 1'
#
loop_
_entity.id
_entity.type
_entity.pdbx_description
1 polymer ?
#
loop_
_entity_poly.entity_id
_entity_poly.type
_entity_poly.pdbx_seq_one_letter_code
_entity_poly.pdbx_strand_id
1 'polypeptide(L)'
;MKDLVLGLSKKTINVIFGGIYAVAALMALFPPLYLWASGSDVKVLGIPWAIGYWIFVWLLVCAALVGLYNAERIRGEFDEEVSA
;
A
#
# COMPACT_ATOMS: atom_id res chain seq x y z
N MET A 1 -1.85 -1.74 -19.97
CA MET A 1 -1.26 -1.78 -18.59
C MET A 1 0.21 -2.12 -18.61
N LYS A 2 0.64 -3.19 -19.32
CA LYS A 2 2.06 -3.53 -19.45
C LYS A 2 2.90 -2.37 -20.02
N ASP A 3 2.40 -1.70 -21.05
CA ASP A 3 3.10 -0.57 -21.70
C ASP A 3 3.27 0.64 -20.77
N LEU A 4 2.34 0.85 -19.84
CA LEU A 4 2.44 1.91 -18.83
C LEU A 4 3.56 1.60 -17.83
N VAL A 5 3.64 0.35 -17.35
CA VAL A 5 4.67 -0.07 -16.38
C VAL A 5 6.06 -0.08 -17.02
N LEU A 6 6.17 -0.52 -18.28
CA LEU A 6 7.41 -0.51 -19.04
C LEU A 6 7.87 0.91 -19.40
N GLY A 7 6.93 1.83 -19.65
CA GLY A 7 7.23 3.23 -19.95
C GLY A 7 7.68 4.06 -18.73
N LEU A 8 7.49 3.55 -17.51
CA LEU A 8 7.91 4.25 -16.29
C LEU A 8 9.35 3.89 -15.90
N SER A 9 10.08 4.84 -15.34
CA SER A 9 11.41 4.56 -14.77
C SER A 9 11.28 3.77 -13.46
N LYS A 10 12.31 2.98 -13.11
CA LYS A 10 12.37 2.25 -11.82
C LYS A 10 12.24 3.21 -10.63
N LYS A 11 12.89 4.38 -10.72
CA LYS A 11 12.78 5.44 -9.71
C LYS A 11 11.34 5.91 -9.53
N THR A 12 10.60 6.10 -10.62
CA THR A 12 9.20 6.52 -10.56
C THR A 12 8.32 5.48 -9.87
N ILE A 13 8.48 4.20 -10.21
CA ILE A 13 7.75 3.10 -9.59
C ILE A 13 8.04 3.07 -8.08
N ASN A 14 9.32 3.14 -7.69
CA ASN A 14 9.72 3.14 -6.28
C ASN A 14 9.19 4.34 -5.51
N VAL A 15 9.15 5.52 -6.11
CA VAL A 15 8.56 6.72 -5.48
C VAL A 15 7.06 6.58 -5.30
N ILE A 16 6.34 6.03 -6.29
CA ILE A 16 4.90 5.82 -6.20
C ILE A 16 4.57 4.82 -5.08
N PHE A 17 5.14 3.62 -5.13
CA PHE A 17 4.85 2.58 -4.15
C PHE A 17 5.42 2.92 -2.77
N GLY A 18 6.62 3.48 -2.71
CA GLY A 18 7.21 4.00 -1.46
C GLY A 18 6.35 5.10 -0.84
N GLY A 19 5.77 5.99 -1.66
CA GLY A 19 4.81 7.00 -1.22
C GLY A 19 3.53 6.40 -0.63
N ILE A 20 2.96 5.38 -1.29
CA ILE A 20 1.79 4.66 -0.79
C ILE A 20 2.11 3.99 0.57
N TYR A 21 3.26 3.35 0.70
CA TYR A 21 3.70 2.77 1.97
C TYR A 21 3.94 3.82 3.05
N ALA A 22 4.53 4.97 2.72
CA ALA A 22 4.74 6.04 3.66
C ALA A 22 3.39 6.59 4.19
N VAL A 23 2.40 6.76 3.32
CA VAL A 23 1.04 7.14 3.74
C VAL A 23 0.43 6.06 4.62
N ALA A 24 0.49 4.79 4.22
CA ALA A 24 -0.03 3.69 5.03
C ALA A 24 0.65 3.60 6.41
N ALA A 25 1.97 3.83 6.47
CA ALA A 25 2.74 3.87 7.71
C ALA A 25 2.34 5.06 8.59
N LEU A 26 2.14 6.25 8.01
CA LEU A 26 1.62 7.40 8.76
C LEU A 26 0.22 7.09 9.31
N MET A 27 -0.66 6.46 8.52
CA MET A 27 -1.97 6.04 9.00
C MET A 27 -1.86 5.02 10.15
N ALA A 28 -0.95 4.06 10.06
CA ALA A 28 -0.79 3.04 11.09
C ALA A 28 -0.13 3.58 12.38
N LEU A 29 0.85 4.48 12.25
CA LEU A 29 1.74 4.87 13.34
C LEU A 29 1.40 6.21 13.98
N PHE A 30 0.63 7.08 13.32
CA PHE A 30 0.36 8.42 13.86
C PHE A 30 -0.85 8.38 14.80
N PRO A 31 -0.63 8.44 16.14
CA PRO A 31 -1.69 8.22 17.12
C PRO A 31 -2.89 9.15 16.98
N PRO A 32 -2.76 10.44 16.59
CA PRO A 32 -3.91 11.32 16.37
C PRO A 32 -4.91 10.81 15.33
N LEU A 33 -4.46 10.13 14.26
CA LEU A 33 -5.35 9.58 13.23
C LEU A 33 -6.13 8.37 13.75
N TYR A 34 -5.43 7.48 14.46
CA TYR A 34 -6.04 6.33 15.12
C TYR A 34 -6.97 6.73 16.27
N LEU A 35 -6.57 7.69 17.11
CA LEU A 35 -7.35 8.16 18.27
C LEU A 35 -8.55 9.00 17.84
N TRP A 36 -8.45 9.76 16.75
CA TRP A 36 -9.61 10.41 16.14
C TRP A 36 -10.64 9.38 15.68
N ALA A 37 -10.20 8.28 15.09
CA ALA A 37 -11.09 7.19 14.71
C ALA A 37 -11.63 6.41 15.93
N SER A 38 -10.82 6.16 16.95
CA SER A 38 -11.20 5.35 18.13
C SER A 38 -12.00 6.13 19.18
N GLY A 39 -11.90 7.46 19.22
CA GLY A 39 -12.74 8.33 20.04
C GLY A 39 -14.15 8.53 19.48
N SER A 40 -14.42 7.96 18.30
CA SER A 40 -15.74 7.99 17.67
C SER A 40 -16.55 6.74 18.02
N ASP A 41 -17.79 6.92 18.49
CA ASP A 41 -18.76 5.83 18.70
C ASP A 41 -19.48 5.42 17.39
N VAL A 42 -18.96 5.88 16.25
CA VAL A 42 -19.54 5.64 14.93
C VAL A 42 -19.36 4.16 14.57
N LYS A 43 -20.48 3.52 14.24
CA LYS A 43 -20.52 2.16 13.72
C LYS A 43 -21.03 2.18 12.29
N VAL A 44 -20.34 1.47 11.41
CA VAL A 44 -20.76 1.26 10.02
C VAL A 44 -21.08 -0.22 9.88
N LEU A 45 -22.34 -0.54 9.55
CA LEU A 45 -22.82 -1.93 9.43
C LEU A 45 -22.56 -2.77 10.70
N GLY A 46 -22.61 -2.14 11.88
CA GLY A 46 -22.35 -2.80 13.17
C GLY A 46 -20.85 -2.92 13.55
N ILE A 47 -19.94 -2.54 12.65
CA ILE A 47 -18.49 -2.57 12.88
C ILE A 47 -18.04 -1.20 13.38
N PRO A 48 -17.29 -1.11 14.51
CA PRO A 48 -16.66 0.13 14.93
C PRO A 48 -15.79 0.74 13.85
N TRP A 49 -15.89 2.06 13.66
CA TRP A 49 -15.13 2.80 12.65
C TRP A 49 -13.62 2.53 12.72
N ALA A 50 -13.06 2.42 13.93
CA ALA A 50 -11.66 2.09 14.14
C ALA A 50 -11.23 0.74 13.53
N ILE A 51 -12.11 -0.27 13.53
CA ILE A 51 -11.81 -1.57 12.89
C ILE A 51 -11.81 -1.42 11.36
N GLY A 52 -12.79 -0.70 10.82
CA GLY A 52 -12.85 -0.41 9.38
C GLY A 52 -11.61 0.33 8.88
N TYR A 53 -11.12 1.28 9.68
CA TYR A 53 -9.85 1.98 9.42
C TYR A 53 -8.66 1.03 9.31
N TRP A 54 -8.50 0.10 10.26
CA TRP A 54 -7.40 -0.87 10.21
C TRP A 54 -7.49 -1.82 9.02
N ILE A 55 -8.70 -2.27 8.67
CA ILE A 55 -8.93 -3.07 7.48
C ILE A 55 -8.53 -2.29 6.22
N PHE A 56 -8.87 -1.01 6.14
CA PHE A 56 -8.48 -0.16 5.02
C PHE A 56 -6.95 -0.01 4.92
N VAL A 57 -6.26 0.25 6.03
CA VAL A 57 -4.79 0.33 6.05
C VAL A 57 -4.17 -0.99 5.58
N TRP A 58 -4.68 -2.13 6.06
CA TRP A 58 -4.24 -3.45 5.62
C TRP A 58 -4.45 -3.65 4.11
N LEU A 59 -5.63 -3.33 3.59
CA LEU A 59 -5.93 -3.41 2.15
C LEU A 59 -4.99 -2.54 1.32
N LEU A 60 -4.70 -1.32 1.78
CA LEU A 60 -3.80 -0.40 1.10
C LEU A 60 -2.38 -0.98 0.99
N VAL A 61 -1.86 -1.55 2.08
CA VAL A 61 -0.55 -2.20 2.11
C VAL A 61 -0.52 -3.42 1.18
N CYS A 62 -1.53 -4.29 1.24
CA CYS A 62 -1.62 -5.46 0.38
C CYS A 62 -1.71 -5.07 -1.10
N ALA A 63 -2.51 -4.05 -1.44
CA ALA A 63 -2.64 -3.56 -2.81
C ALA A 63 -1.32 -2.97 -3.33
N ALA A 64 -0.61 -2.20 -2.49
CA ALA A 64 0.70 -1.67 -2.83
C ALA A 64 1.72 -2.80 -3.07
N LEU A 65 1.72 -3.83 -2.22
CA LEU A 65 2.62 -4.98 -2.34
C LEU A 65 2.36 -5.76 -3.63
N VAL A 66 1.11 -6.14 -3.87
CA VAL A 66 0.72 -6.88 -5.08
C VAL A 66 0.97 -6.05 -6.34
N GLY A 67 0.75 -4.73 -6.26
CA GLY A 67 1.02 -3.81 -7.36
C GLY A 67 2.52 -3.73 -7.69
N LEU A 68 3.37 -3.55 -6.68
CA LEU A 68 4.82 -3.48 -6.84
C LEU A 68 5.38 -4.80 -7.36
N TYR A 69 4.98 -5.93 -6.77
CA TYR A 69 5.36 -7.26 -7.21
C TYR A 69 5.03 -7.48 -8.70
N ASN A 70 3.81 -7.11 -9.13
CA ASN A 70 3.43 -7.24 -10.52
C ASN A 70 4.22 -6.29 -11.44
N ALA A 71 4.56 -5.09 -10.96
CA ALA A 71 5.35 -4.14 -11.73
C ALA A 71 6.78 -4.66 -11.96
N GLU A 72 7.42 -5.19 -10.93
CA GLU A 72 8.75 -5.82 -11.00
C GLU A 72 8.72 -7.08 -11.89
N ARG A 73 7.67 -7.88 -11.79
CA ARG A 73 7.47 -9.09 -12.61
C ARG A 73 7.34 -8.77 -14.10
N ILE A 74 6.59 -7.73 -14.45
CA ILE A 74 6.41 -7.31 -15.85
C ILE A 74 7.74 -6.80 -16.44
N ARG A 75 8.62 -6.25 -15.60
CA ARG A 75 9.92 -5.70 -16.01
C ARG A 75 11.04 -6.74 -16.07
N GLY A 76 10.77 -7.99 -15.66
CA GLY A 76 11.77 -9.06 -15.65
C GLY A 76 12.84 -8.89 -14.56
N GLU A 77 12.59 -8.06 -13.53
CA GLU A 77 13.59 -7.77 -12.50
C GLU A 77 13.88 -8.97 -11.58
N PHE A 78 13.08 -10.04 -11.64
CA PHE A 78 13.29 -11.27 -10.87
C PHE A 78 14.20 -12.29 -11.57
N ASP A 79 14.44 -12.16 -12.88
CA ASP A 79 15.15 -13.18 -13.66
C ASP A 79 16.69 -13.06 -13.53
N GLU A 80 17.21 -11.93 -13.05
CA GLU A 80 18.65 -11.72 -12.84
C GLU A 80 19.20 -12.41 -11.57
N GLU A 81 18.36 -12.72 -10.57
CA GLU A 81 18.83 -13.28 -9.28
C GLU A 81 18.93 -14.81 -9.25
N VAL A 82 18.38 -15.54 -10.23
CA VAL A 82 18.36 -17.02 -10.25
C VAL A 82 19.59 -17.62 -10.98
N SER A 83 20.51 -16.79 -11.47
CA SER A 83 21.65 -17.23 -12.30
C SER A 83 23.03 -17.14 -11.63
N ALA A 84 23.11 -17.28 -10.30
CA ALA A 84 24.36 -17.31 -9.53
C ALA A 84 24.65 -18.66 -8.88
#